data_AF-A0ABD5XBU3-F1
#
_entry.id   AF-A0ABD5XBU3-F1
#
_cell.length_a   1.000
_cell.length_b   1.000
_cell.length_c   1.000
_cell.angle_alpha   90.00
_cell.angle_beta   90.00
_cell.angle_gamma   90.00
#
_symmetry.space_group_name_H-M   'P 1'
#
loop_
_entity.id
_entity.type
_entity.pdbx_description
1 polymer ?
#
loop_
_entity_poly.entity_id
_entity_poly.type
_entity_poly.pdbx_seq_one_letter_code
_entity_poly.pdbx_strand_id
1 'polypeptide(L)'
;MYGNSPIGDESSAVELTPEERENLRNGLSNVASRTRELLPGEFVVGSEIVPGTSGPRATIAVQPPVGHVVSADYSPDDDVTISPEERDDIATGLAASAALQVKDAMSENDTPTAK
;
A
#
# COMPACT_ATOMS: atom_id res chain seq x y z
N MET A 1 34.67 -6.73 -30.75
CA MET A 1 34.79 -6.34 -29.32
C MET A 1 33.39 -6.00 -28.85
N TYR A 2 32.94 -6.65 -27.77
CA TYR A 2 31.73 -6.37 -26.98
C TYR A 2 31.54 -4.84 -26.85
N GLY A 3 30.37 -4.25 -26.98
CA GLY A 3 29.03 -4.62 -26.52
C GLY A 3 28.47 -3.29 -26.02
N ASN A 4 27.39 -2.80 -26.64
CA ASN A 4 26.77 -1.55 -26.24
C ASN A 4 26.27 -1.73 -24.80
N SER A 5 26.95 -1.12 -23.82
CA SER A 5 26.44 -1.02 -22.46
C SER A 5 25.11 -0.28 -22.53
N PRO A 6 24.00 -0.89 -22.06
CA PRO A 6 22.74 -0.17 -22.00
C PRO A 6 22.89 0.97 -21.00
N ILE A 7 22.23 2.07 -21.33
CA ILE A 7 21.99 3.23 -20.48
C ILE A 7 21.64 2.75 -19.08
N GLY A 8 22.63 2.82 -18.18
CA GLY A 8 22.42 2.70 -16.74
C GLY A 8 21.97 4.07 -16.29
N ASP A 9 20.66 4.20 -16.18
CA ASP A 9 19.95 5.34 -15.63
C ASP A 9 20.65 5.80 -14.34
N GLU A 10 21.36 6.93 -14.40
CA GLU A 10 21.91 7.63 -13.24
C GLU A 10 20.78 8.31 -12.44
N SER A 11 19.74 7.55 -12.10
CA SER A 11 18.86 7.94 -11.01
C SER A 11 19.56 7.56 -9.72
N SER A 12 20.11 8.55 -9.03
CA SER A 12 20.41 8.48 -7.60
C SER A 12 19.11 8.33 -6.78
N ALA A 13 18.20 7.44 -7.19
CA ALA A 13 17.26 6.83 -6.27
C ALA A 13 18.13 6.01 -5.33
N VAL A 14 17.83 6.04 -4.04
CA VAL A 14 18.30 4.98 -3.14
C VAL A 14 17.75 3.68 -3.71
N GLU A 15 18.55 3.01 -4.54
CA GLU A 15 18.16 1.78 -5.20
C GLU A 15 18.10 0.72 -4.10
N LEU A 16 16.88 0.37 -3.71
CA LEU A 16 16.68 -0.82 -2.88
C LEU A 16 17.39 -1.99 -3.54
N THR A 17 18.19 -2.69 -2.75
CA THR A 17 18.74 -3.96 -3.18
C THR A 17 17.59 -4.90 -3.55
N PRO A 18 17.80 -5.84 -4.48
CA PRO A 18 16.75 -6.79 -4.88
C PRO A 18 16.18 -7.56 -3.69
N GLU A 19 17.00 -7.82 -2.66
CA GLU A 19 16.61 -8.50 -1.43
C GLU A 19 15.68 -7.61 -0.57
N GLU A 20 16.00 -6.33 -0.44
CA GLU A 20 15.15 -5.37 0.27
C GLU A 20 13.79 -5.17 -0.42
N ARG A 21 13.78 -5.11 -1.75
CA ARG A 21 12.56 -5.02 -2.54
C ARG A 21 11.68 -6.28 -2.37
N GLU A 22 12.30 -7.45 -2.31
CA GLU A 22 11.59 -8.72 -2.05
C GLU A 22 11.04 -8.74 -0.62
N ASN A 23 11.82 -8.32 0.39
CA ASN A 23 11.35 -8.22 1.77
C ASN A 23 10.16 -7.25 1.90
N LEU A 24 10.26 -6.06 1.31
CA LEU A 24 9.19 -5.07 1.32
C LEU A 24 7.94 -5.61 0.62
N ARG A 25 8.09 -6.24 -0.55
CA ARG A 25 6.97 -6.88 -1.26
C ARG A 25 6.30 -7.96 -0.42
N ASN A 26 7.07 -8.81 0.24
CA ASN A 26 6.53 -9.83 1.12
C ASN A 26 5.82 -9.21 2.33
N GLY A 27 6.40 -8.17 2.94
CA GLY A 27 5.80 -7.38 4.01
C GLY A 27 4.45 -6.79 3.61
N LEU A 28 4.37 -6.12 2.46
CA LEU A 28 3.13 -5.53 1.95
C LEU A 28 2.09 -6.58 1.59
N SER A 29 2.49 -7.68 0.95
CA SER A 29 1.57 -8.79 0.63
C SER A 29 1.00 -9.43 1.90
N ASN A 30 1.83 -9.49 2.94
CA ASN A 30 1.43 -9.88 4.27
C ASN A 30 0.43 -8.87 4.87
N VAL A 31 0.73 -7.58 4.90
CA VAL A 31 -0.21 -6.54 5.37
C VAL A 31 -1.54 -6.62 4.63
N ALA A 32 -1.52 -6.75 3.30
CA ALA A 32 -2.71 -6.89 2.48
C ALA A 32 -3.54 -8.13 2.86
N SER A 33 -2.87 -9.28 3.05
CA SER A 33 -3.53 -10.52 3.51
C SER A 33 -4.17 -10.34 4.88
N ARG A 34 -3.45 -9.70 5.82
CA ARG A 34 -3.95 -9.48 7.19
C ARG A 34 -5.14 -8.52 7.22
N THR A 35 -5.06 -7.44 6.45
CA THR A 35 -6.16 -6.48 6.29
C THR A 35 -7.41 -7.16 5.73
N ARG A 36 -7.22 -8.08 4.77
CA ARG A 36 -8.30 -8.89 4.22
C ARG A 36 -8.89 -9.90 5.21
N GLU A 37 -8.14 -10.38 6.19
CA GLU A 37 -8.68 -11.23 7.27
C GLU A 37 -9.56 -10.42 8.24
N LEU A 38 -9.27 -9.13 8.42
CA LEU A 38 -10.04 -8.23 9.30
C LEU A 38 -11.32 -7.71 8.64
N LEU A 39 -11.41 -7.78 7.31
CA LEU A 39 -12.52 -7.24 6.52
C LEU A 39 -13.31 -8.34 5.81
N PRO A 40 -14.59 -8.09 5.47
CA PRO A 40 -15.35 -8.96 4.59
C PRO A 40 -14.65 -9.16 3.23
N GLY A 41 -14.90 -10.31 2.58
CA GLY A 41 -14.28 -10.67 1.30
C GLY A 41 -14.61 -9.76 0.10
N GLU A 42 -15.49 -8.77 0.31
CA GLU A 42 -15.88 -7.74 -0.67
C GLU A 42 -14.86 -6.59 -0.78
N PHE A 43 -13.97 -6.44 0.21
CA PHE A 43 -12.92 -5.42 0.20
C PHE A 43 -11.73 -5.92 -0.62
N VAL A 44 -11.28 -5.10 -1.57
CA VAL A 44 -10.13 -5.40 -2.43
C VAL A 44 -8.92 -4.64 -1.89
N VAL A 45 -7.83 -5.35 -1.62
CA VAL A 45 -6.59 -4.75 -1.11
C VAL A 45 -5.48 -4.88 -2.14
N GLY A 46 -4.80 -3.77 -2.43
CA GLY A 46 -3.66 -3.68 -3.33
C GLY A 46 -2.46 -3.03 -2.64
N SER A 47 -1.26 -3.35 -3.12
CA SER A 47 -0.04 -2.66 -2.70
C SER A 47 0.82 -2.34 -3.92
N GLU A 48 1.42 -1.17 -3.90
CA GLU A 48 2.32 -0.68 -4.93
C GLU A 48 3.61 -0.18 -4.28
N ILE A 49 4.75 -0.48 -4.91
CA ILE A 49 6.06 0.03 -4.49
C ILE A 49 6.53 0.97 -5.60
N VAL A 50 6.66 2.25 -5.25
CA VAL A 50 7.12 3.30 -6.15
C VAL A 50 8.57 3.64 -5.78
N PRO A 51 9.54 3.46 -6.70
CA PRO A 51 10.88 3.97 -6.50
C PRO A 51 10.85 5.51 -6.54
N GLY A 52 11.42 6.15 -5.52
CA GLY A 52 11.45 7.61 -5.40
C GLY A 52 12.87 8.15 -5.24
N THR A 53 13.08 9.41 -5.62
CA THR A 53 14.38 10.10 -5.53
C THR A 53 14.86 10.31 -4.09
N SER A 54 13.96 10.26 -3.10
CA SER A 54 14.26 10.36 -1.67
C SER A 54 14.23 9.02 -0.94
N GLY A 55 14.06 7.91 -1.66
CA GLY A 55 13.87 6.59 -1.09
C GLY A 55 12.67 5.86 -1.71
N PRO A 56 12.59 4.54 -1.52
CA PRO A 56 11.44 3.75 -1.91
C PRO A 56 10.20 4.20 -1.12
N ARG A 57 9.07 4.35 -1.81
CA ARG A 57 7.77 4.56 -1.16
C ARG A 57 6.90 3.35 -1.44
N ALA A 58 6.38 2.75 -0.38
CA ALA A 58 5.33 1.76 -0.48
C ALA A 58 3.98 2.43 -0.25
N THR A 59 2.97 2.06 -1.03
CA THR A 59 1.60 2.54 -0.84
C THR A 59 0.69 1.31 -0.79
N ILE A 60 -0.16 1.25 0.21
CA ILE A 60 -1.18 0.20 0.35
C ILE A 60 -2.54 0.85 0.16
N ALA A 61 -3.38 0.26 -0.67
CA ALA A 61 -4.71 0.76 -0.97
C ALA A 61 -5.76 -0.31 -0.67
N VAL A 62 -6.85 0.08 -0.02
CA VAL A 62 -8.06 -0.73 0.16
C VAL A 62 -9.20 -0.06 -0.59
N GLN A 63 -9.78 -0.80 -1.53
CA GLN A 63 -11.01 -0.45 -2.23
C GLN A 63 -12.19 -1.13 -1.52
N PRO A 64 -13.05 -0.37 -0.83
CA PRO A 64 -14.30 -0.89 -0.31
C PRO A 64 -15.32 -1.13 -1.43
N PRO A 65 -16.36 -1.97 -1.23
CA PRO A 65 -17.40 -2.20 -2.23
C PRO A 65 -18.25 -0.95 -2.52
N VAL A 66 -18.38 -0.06 -1.54
CA VAL A 66 -19.04 1.24 -1.68
C VAL A 66 -18.16 2.35 -1.11
N GLY A 67 -18.09 3.49 -1.79
CA GLY A 67 -17.25 4.62 -1.41
C GLY A 67 -15.89 4.67 -2.12
N HIS A 68 -14.99 5.47 -1.55
CA HIS A 68 -13.69 5.77 -2.16
C HIS A 68 -12.58 4.82 -1.70
N VAL A 69 -11.51 4.74 -2.51
CA VAL A 69 -10.29 4.01 -2.15
C VAL A 69 -9.63 4.70 -0.95
N VAL A 70 -9.27 3.92 0.06
CA VAL A 70 -8.47 4.37 1.19
C VAL A 70 -7.04 3.90 0.97
N SER A 71 -6.09 4.83 0.92
CA SER A 71 -4.67 4.52 0.76
C SER A 71 -3.85 5.00 1.94
N ALA A 72 -2.83 4.23 2.30
CA ALA A 72 -1.80 4.58 3.26
C ALA A 72 -0.43 4.52 2.59
N ASP A 73 0.33 5.60 2.73
CA ASP A 73 1.73 5.65 2.32
C ASP A 73 2.63 5.18 3.47
N TYR A 74 3.57 4.31 3.15
CA TYR A 74 4.59 3.78 4.04
C TYR A 74 5.96 4.07 3.43
N SER A 75 6.79 4.80 4.16
CA SER A 75 8.17 5.09 3.75
C SER A 75 9.10 4.37 4.72
N PRO A 76 9.79 3.29 4.31
CA PRO A 76 10.80 2.68 5.15
C PRO A 76 12.00 3.63 5.26
N ASP A 77 12.33 4.06 6.48
CA ASP A 77 13.44 4.98 6.75
C ASP A 77 14.81 4.28 6.69
N ASP A 78 14.97 3.15 7.42
CA ASP A 78 16.27 2.45 7.57
C ASP A 78 16.14 0.92 7.41
N ASP A 79 14.99 0.34 7.77
CA ASP A 79 14.71 -1.08 7.65
C ASP A 79 13.47 -1.27 6.77
N VAL A 80 13.63 -1.97 5.66
CA VAL A 80 12.52 -2.31 4.75
C VAL A 80 11.65 -3.46 5.26
N THR A 81 11.98 -4.00 6.44
CA THR A 81 11.25 -5.11 7.04
C THR A 81 10.06 -4.59 7.84
N ILE A 82 8.87 -4.90 7.35
CA ILE A 82 7.64 -4.66 8.10
C ILE A 82 7.49 -5.76 9.16
N SER A 83 7.71 -5.39 10.43
CA SER A 83 7.54 -6.31 11.57
C SER A 83 6.08 -6.78 11.70
N PRO A 84 5.82 -7.97 12.29
CA PRO A 84 4.46 -8.51 12.40
C PRO A 84 3.52 -7.61 13.22
N GLU A 85 4.03 -6.95 14.24
CA GLU A 85 3.33 -5.92 15.02
C GLU A 85 2.96 -4.70 14.16
N GLU A 86 3.95 -4.10 13.49
CA GLU A 86 3.73 -2.97 12.59
C GLU A 86 2.76 -3.30 11.45
N ARG A 87 2.84 -4.54 10.92
CA ARG A 87 1.88 -5.06 9.95
C ARG A 87 0.45 -5.06 10.49
N ASP A 88 0.25 -5.49 11.73
CA ASP A 88 -1.08 -5.60 12.34
C ASP A 88 -1.65 -4.21 12.64
N ASP A 89 -0.81 -3.28 13.10
CA ASP A 89 -1.17 -1.86 13.29
C ASP A 89 -1.59 -1.20 11.96
N ILE A 90 -0.77 -1.34 10.90
CA ILE A 90 -1.09 -0.79 9.58
C ILE A 90 -2.38 -1.42 9.03
N ALA A 91 -2.50 -2.75 9.11
CA ALA A 91 -3.68 -3.47 8.64
C ALA A 91 -4.94 -3.03 9.39
N THR A 92 -4.86 -2.89 10.71
CA THR A 92 -5.98 -2.47 11.55
C THR A 92 -6.38 -1.02 11.28
N GLY A 93 -5.42 -0.10 11.18
CA GLY A 93 -5.69 1.30 10.87
C GLY A 93 -6.33 1.48 9.49
N LEU A 94 -5.84 0.74 8.50
CA LEU A 94 -6.38 0.75 7.15
C LEU A 94 -7.77 0.11 7.08
N ALA A 95 -7.98 -1.01 7.78
CA ALA A 95 -9.29 -1.66 7.87
C ALA A 95 -10.33 -0.78 8.59
N ALA A 96 -9.95 -0.14 9.68
CA ALA A 96 -10.83 0.79 10.41
C ALA A 96 -11.24 1.97 9.51
N SER A 97 -10.29 2.53 8.77
CA SER A 97 -10.55 3.63 7.82
C SER A 97 -11.45 3.19 6.67
N ALA A 98 -11.20 2.00 6.10
CA ALA A 98 -12.05 1.43 5.05
C ALA A 98 -13.48 1.14 5.56
N ALA A 99 -13.63 0.62 6.77
CA ALA A 99 -14.92 0.39 7.39
C ALA A 99 -15.68 1.70 7.66
N LEU A 100 -14.97 2.76 8.07
CA LEU A 100 -15.55 4.09 8.24
C LEU A 100 -16.01 4.66 6.89
N GLN A 101 -15.21 4.49 5.83
CA GLN A 101 -15.53 4.94 4.48
C GLN A 101 -16.82 4.31 3.93
N VAL A 102 -17.06 3.03 4.22
CA VAL A 102 -18.32 2.35 3.85
C VAL A 102 -19.51 2.95 4.60
N LYS A 103 -19.36 3.23 5.90
CA LYS A 103 -20.43 3.83 6.71
C LYS A 103 -20.78 5.23 6.22
N ASP A 104 -19.76 6.03 5.90
CA ASP A 104 -19.92 7.37 5.37
C ASP A 104 -20.60 7.33 3.99
N ALA A 105 -20.08 6.51 3.08
CA ALA A 105 -20.65 6.34 1.75
C ALA A 105 -22.11 5.86 1.80
N MET A 106 -22.46 4.92 2.68
CA MET A 106 -23.85 4.50 2.84
C MET A 106 -24.74 5.65 3.34
N SER A 107 -24.25 6.48 4.27
CA SER A 107 -24.97 7.66 4.76
C SER A 107 -25.12 8.74 3.68
N GLU A 108 -24.10 8.95 2.86
CA GLU A 108 -24.12 9.87 1.72
C GLU A 108 -25.08 9.41 0.61
N ASN A 109 -25.18 8.09 0.36
CA ASN A 109 -26.15 7.52 -0.57
C ASN A 109 -27.61 7.67 -0.09
N ASP A 110 -27.83 7.66 1.23
CA ASP A 110 -29.14 7.94 1.84
C ASP A 110 -29.50 9.44 1.82
N THR A 111 -28.51 10.34 1.72
CA THR A 111 -28.79 11.75 1.41
C THR A 111 -29.00 11.89 -0.10
N PRO A 112 -30.22 12.23 -0.58
CA PRO A 112 -30.38 12.54 -1.98
C PRO A 112 -29.53 13.77 -2.24
N THR A 113 -28.42 13.58 -2.95
CA THR A 113 -27.60 14.66 -3.48
C THR A 113 -28.42 15.30 -4.60
N ALA A 114 -29.44 16.07 -4.21
CA ALA A 114 -30.16 16.97 -5.09
C ALA A 114 -29.25 18.17 -5.33
N LYS A 115 -28.72 18.26 -6.55
CA LYS A 115 -28.23 19.50 -7.15
C LYS A 115 -29.00 19.75 -8.43
#